data_AF-A0A967WT70-F1
#
_entry.id   AF-A0A967WT70-F1
#
_cell.length_a   1.000
_cell.length_b   1.000
_cell.length_c   1.000
_cell.angle_alpha   90.00
_cell.angle_beta   90.00
_cell.angle_gamma   90.00
#
_symmetry.space_group_name_H-M   'P 1'
#
loop_
_entity.id
_entity.type
_entity.pdbx_description
1 polymer ?
#
loop_
_entity_poly.entity_id
_entity_poly.type
_entity_poly.pdbx_seq_one_letter_code
_entity_poly.pdbx_strand_id
1 'polypeptide(L)'
;METGTAPATDTTAPTTWDEVFPSLPAQPTPATRDELREQAADQTDLDADRVGQVSFQLHKLRQEGLLIGVTVGGTTLFHRRITFEELGIPRTSVRGSTTTPGIKFLAPRKWCKRLDSIAQRLRRSLDKYAHDVSGFRPYRYLWYKSYDDFRAEWDKAFADFMEHRQIALDNYPEWKAAFV
;
A
#
# COMPACT_ATOMS: atom_id res chain seq x y z
N MET A 1 -2.21 -52.30 -25.90
CA MET A 1 -0.95 -51.73 -25.37
C MET A 1 -0.36 -50.92 -26.50
N GLU A 2 -0.67 -49.63 -26.55
CA GLU A 2 -0.12 -48.69 -27.54
C GLU A 2 0.83 -47.76 -26.80
N THR A 3 2.12 -47.86 -27.10
CA THR A 3 3.16 -46.99 -26.57
C THR A 3 3.24 -45.74 -27.43
N GLY A 4 2.67 -44.63 -26.95
CA GLY A 4 2.80 -43.32 -27.58
C GLY A 4 4.19 -42.73 -27.36
N THR A 5 4.91 -42.52 -28.47
CA THR A 5 6.20 -41.81 -28.53
C THR A 5 5.97 -40.30 -28.37
N ALA A 6 6.57 -39.70 -27.35
CA ALA A 6 6.52 -38.25 -27.13
C ALA A 6 7.41 -37.50 -28.15
N PRO A 7 6.97 -36.33 -28.65
CA PRO A 7 7.77 -35.53 -29.58
C PRO A 7 8.89 -34.79 -28.85
N ALA A 8 10.09 -34.81 -29.44
CA ALA A 8 11.24 -34.07 -28.98
C ALA A 8 11.02 -32.55 -29.19
N THR A 9 11.01 -31.78 -28.10
CA THR A 9 11.03 -30.32 -28.14
C THR A 9 12.46 -29.85 -28.34
N ASP A 10 12.78 -29.41 -29.56
CA ASP A 10 14.03 -28.76 -29.91
C ASP A 10 14.09 -27.39 -29.20
N THR A 11 14.83 -27.31 -28.10
CA THR A 11 14.99 -26.09 -27.31
C THR A 11 16.33 -25.47 -27.68
N THR A 12 16.36 -24.73 -28.78
CA THR A 12 17.51 -23.90 -29.15
C THR A 12 17.55 -22.72 -28.19
N ALA A 13 18.49 -22.72 -27.25
CA ALA A 13 18.69 -21.61 -26.34
C ALA A 13 19.10 -20.34 -27.12
N PRO A 14 18.56 -19.16 -26.81
CA PRO A 14 18.93 -17.91 -27.48
C PRO A 14 20.43 -17.66 -27.32
N THR A 15 21.09 -17.33 -28.42
CA THR A 15 22.57 -17.33 -28.52
C THR A 15 23.17 -16.00 -28.05
N THR A 16 22.39 -14.94 -27.90
CA THR A 16 22.85 -13.64 -27.41
C THR A 16 21.82 -12.93 -26.52
N TRP A 17 22.30 -12.16 -25.55
CA TRP A 17 21.44 -11.35 -24.66
C TRP A 17 20.62 -10.28 -25.42
N ASP A 18 21.09 -9.84 -26.60
CA ASP A 18 20.39 -8.87 -27.46
C ASP A 18 19.11 -9.43 -28.10
N GLU A 19 19.01 -10.76 -28.30
CA GLU A 19 17.78 -11.40 -28.78
C GLU A 19 16.70 -11.49 -27.68
N VAL A 20 17.13 -11.55 -26.42
CA VAL A 20 16.23 -11.63 -25.27
C VAL A 20 15.71 -10.25 -24.86
N PHE A 21 16.52 -9.21 -25.08
CA PHE A 21 16.19 -7.83 -24.74
C PHE A 21 16.44 -6.90 -25.94
N PRO A 22 15.49 -6.79 -26.89
CA PRO A 22 15.60 -5.79 -27.95
C PRO A 22 15.86 -4.42 -27.32
N SER A 23 16.85 -3.71 -27.86
CA SER A 23 17.23 -2.38 -27.40
C SER A 23 15.99 -1.52 -27.22
N LEU A 24 15.78 -1.02 -26.00
CA LEU A 24 14.64 -0.14 -25.71
C LEU A 24 14.64 1.02 -26.73
N PRO A 25 13.48 1.39 -27.28
CA PRO A 25 13.40 2.50 -28.21
C PRO A 25 14.04 3.74 -27.58
N ALA A 26 14.76 4.51 -28.40
CA ALA A 26 15.38 5.75 -27.97
C ALA A 26 14.34 6.58 -27.22
N GLN A 27 14.67 6.96 -25.98
CA GLN A 27 13.78 7.78 -25.17
C GLN A 27 13.53 9.09 -25.92
N PRO A 28 12.27 9.58 -25.99
CA PRO A 28 11.99 10.86 -26.62
C PRO A 28 12.85 11.93 -25.97
N THR A 29 13.39 12.83 -26.79
CA THR A 29 14.14 13.99 -26.32
C THR A 29 13.27 14.73 -25.30
N PRO A 30 13.79 15.09 -24.12
CA PRO A 30 12.95 15.70 -23.08
C PRO A 30 12.35 17.00 -23.64
N ALA A 31 11.02 17.07 -23.69
CA ALA A 31 10.29 18.26 -24.10
C ALA A 31 10.78 19.49 -23.33
N THR A 32 10.88 20.61 -24.03
CA THR A 32 11.38 21.86 -23.44
C THR A 32 10.43 22.30 -22.32
N ARG A 33 10.95 22.99 -21.28
CA ARG A 33 10.12 23.39 -20.12
C ARG A 33 8.87 24.19 -20.53
N ASP A 34 8.97 24.99 -21.59
CA ASP A 34 7.89 25.81 -22.13
C ASP A 34 6.83 24.96 -22.85
N GLU A 35 7.24 23.94 -23.61
CA GLU A 35 6.33 23.00 -24.29
C GLU A 35 5.48 22.21 -23.28
N LEU A 36 6.08 21.79 -22.16
CA LEU A 36 5.35 21.12 -21.08
C LEU A 36 4.35 22.05 -20.39
N ARG A 37 4.65 23.36 -20.35
CA ARG A 37 3.77 24.37 -19.75
C ARG A 37 2.57 24.66 -20.64
N GLU A 38 2.80 24.73 -21.95
CA GLU A 38 1.78 24.92 -22.98
C GLU A 38 0.85 23.69 -23.08
N GLN A 39 1.40 22.47 -23.08
CA GLN A 39 0.58 21.24 -23.02
C GLN A 39 -0.31 21.16 -21.78
N ALA A 40 0.20 21.58 -20.62
CA ALA A 40 -0.59 21.58 -19.40
C ALA A 40 -1.69 22.66 -19.43
N ALA A 41 -1.41 23.83 -20.01
CA ALA A 41 -2.38 24.90 -20.23
C ALA A 41 -3.54 24.41 -21.12
N ASP A 42 -3.23 23.76 -22.25
CA ASP A 42 -4.21 23.20 -23.17
C ASP A 42 -5.09 22.13 -22.52
N GLN A 43 -4.52 21.31 -21.63
CA GLN A 43 -5.28 20.26 -20.92
C GLN A 43 -6.18 20.80 -19.79
N THR A 44 -5.83 21.95 -19.21
CA THR A 44 -6.49 22.46 -18.00
C THR A 44 -7.33 23.71 -18.22
N ASP A 45 -7.35 24.27 -19.44
CA ASP A 45 -8.01 25.53 -19.79
C ASP A 45 -7.57 26.70 -18.89
N LEU A 46 -6.29 26.65 -18.48
CA LEU A 46 -5.64 27.68 -17.68
C LEU A 46 -4.60 28.39 -18.54
N ASP A 47 -4.51 29.70 -18.39
CA ASP A 47 -3.44 30.50 -19.00
C ASP A 47 -2.06 29.95 -18.57
N ALA A 48 -1.16 29.75 -19.54
CA ALA A 48 0.17 29.19 -19.33
C ALA A 48 0.97 29.97 -18.26
N ASP A 49 0.75 31.28 -18.14
CA ASP A 49 1.39 32.11 -17.12
C ASP A 49 0.92 31.78 -15.70
N ARG A 50 -0.27 31.19 -15.55
CA ARG A 50 -0.84 30.73 -14.28
C ARG A 50 -0.45 29.29 -13.94
N VAL A 51 0.06 28.53 -14.93
CA VAL A 51 0.60 27.18 -14.72
C VAL A 51 1.99 27.29 -14.10
N GLY A 52 2.08 27.14 -12.78
CA GLY A 52 3.35 27.15 -12.06
C GLY A 52 4.09 25.82 -12.19
N GLN A 53 5.33 25.85 -12.68
CA GLN A 53 6.14 24.65 -12.81
C GLN A 53 6.94 24.40 -11.52
N VAL A 54 6.65 23.31 -10.82
CA VAL A 54 7.45 22.88 -9.66
C VAL A 54 8.57 21.98 -10.18
N SER A 55 9.82 22.47 -10.11
CA SER A 55 10.98 21.63 -10.41
C SER A 55 11.16 20.61 -9.28
N PHE A 56 10.59 19.42 -9.45
CA PHE A 56 10.92 18.30 -8.58
C PHE A 56 12.29 17.78 -8.99
N GLN A 57 13.28 17.96 -8.11
CA GLN A 57 14.59 17.34 -8.26
C GLN A 57 14.48 15.84 -7.92
N LEU A 58 13.66 15.09 -8.68
CA LEU A 58 13.36 13.67 -8.47
C LEU A 58 14.63 12.83 -8.44
N HIS A 59 15.63 13.20 -9.25
CA HIS A 59 16.93 12.56 -9.23
C HIS A 59 17.61 12.65 -7.85
N LYS A 60 17.59 13.84 -7.22
CA LYS A 60 18.16 14.02 -5.88
C LYS A 60 17.36 13.29 -4.83
N LEU A 61 16.03 13.36 -4.89
CA LEU A 61 15.17 12.58 -3.99
C LEU A 61 15.47 11.09 -4.09
N ARG A 62 15.68 10.55 -5.30
CA ARG A 62 16.04 9.14 -5.48
C ARG A 62 17.41 8.80 -4.89
N GLN A 63 18.35 9.74 -4.86
CA GLN A 63 19.69 9.54 -4.30
C GLN A 63 19.71 9.63 -2.76
N GLU A 64 18.80 10.39 -2.17
CA GLU A 64 18.87 10.76 -0.74
C GLU A 64 17.84 10.03 0.13
N GLY A 65 16.90 9.31 -0.48
CA GLY A 65 15.88 8.57 0.23
C GLY A 65 15.06 7.61 -0.62
N LEU A 66 13.95 7.18 -0.05
CA LEU A 66 13.08 6.16 -0.59
C LEU A 66 11.61 6.49 -0.31
N LEU A 67 10.72 6.02 -1.18
CA LEU A 67 9.27 6.13 -0.98
C LEU A 67 8.77 4.85 -0.29
N ILE A 68 8.18 5.01 0.89
CA ILE A 68 7.60 3.91 1.67
C ILE A 68 6.09 4.08 1.78
N GLY A 69 5.38 2.98 1.53
CA GLY A 69 3.99 2.81 1.92
C GLY A 69 3.92 1.82 3.08
N VAL A 70 3.37 2.23 4.21
CA VAL A 70 3.13 1.34 5.34
C VAL A 70 1.70 0.80 5.28
N THR A 71 1.57 -0.52 5.25
CA THR A 71 0.28 -1.19 5.42
C THR A 71 0.34 -2.06 6.67
N VAL A 72 -0.46 -1.70 7.68
CA VAL A 72 -0.63 -2.49 8.90
C VAL A 72 -1.94 -3.27 8.76
N GLY A 73 -1.83 -4.55 8.42
CA GLY A 73 -2.95 -5.49 8.35
C GLY A 73 -3.20 -6.21 9.68
N GLY A 74 -4.26 -7.01 9.74
CA GLY A 74 -4.52 -7.93 10.85
C GLY A 74 -5.34 -7.37 12.02
N THR A 75 -5.56 -6.06 12.12
CA THR A 75 -6.47 -5.50 13.15
C THR A 75 -7.94 -5.81 12.87
N THR A 76 -8.30 -5.96 11.59
CA THR A 76 -9.64 -6.35 11.13
C THR A 76 -10.00 -7.79 11.46
N LEU A 77 -9.06 -8.62 11.89
CA LEU A 77 -9.33 -10.01 12.27
C LEU A 77 -10.25 -10.12 13.49
N PHE A 78 -10.25 -9.10 14.35
CA PHE A 78 -10.95 -9.13 15.64
C PHE A 78 -12.29 -8.40 15.60
N HIS A 79 -12.73 -7.93 14.44
CA HIS A 79 -14.01 -7.26 14.29
C HIS A 79 -14.63 -7.51 12.92
N ARG A 80 -15.96 -7.59 12.87
CA ARG A 80 -16.72 -7.67 11.62
C ARG A 80 -17.72 -6.53 11.56
N ARG A 81 -18.05 -6.08 10.34
CA ARG A 81 -19.20 -5.20 10.14
C ARG A 81 -20.47 -5.96 10.49
N ILE A 82 -21.35 -5.33 11.24
CA ILE A 82 -22.68 -5.86 11.52
C ILE A 82 -23.48 -5.76 10.23
N THR A 83 -24.20 -6.82 9.89
CA THR A 83 -25.12 -6.80 8.74
C THR A 83 -26.43 -6.11 9.12
N PHE A 84 -27.13 -5.49 8.15
CA PHE A 84 -28.44 -4.89 8.44
C PHE A 84 -29.46 -5.93 8.93
N GLU A 85 -29.34 -7.17 8.47
CA GLU A 85 -30.15 -8.31 8.92
C GLU A 85 -29.96 -8.58 10.43
N GLU A 86 -28.71 -8.56 10.93
CA GLU A 86 -28.42 -8.67 12.37
C GLU A 86 -28.97 -7.49 13.18
N LEU A 87 -29.14 -6.31 12.56
CA LEU A 87 -29.77 -5.14 13.17
C LEU A 87 -31.30 -5.16 13.08
N GLY A 88 -31.89 -6.16 12.42
CA GLY A 88 -33.32 -6.21 12.13
C GLY A 88 -33.78 -5.11 11.17
N ILE A 89 -32.87 -4.54 10.37
CA ILE A 89 -33.16 -3.49 9.39
C ILE A 89 -33.28 -4.14 8.00
N PRO A 90 -34.44 -4.06 7.33
CA PRO A 90 -34.57 -4.51 5.95
C PRO A 90 -33.66 -3.68 5.05
N ARG A 91 -32.92 -4.33 4.14
CA ARG A 91 -32.02 -3.63 3.19
C ARG A 91 -32.77 -2.65 2.28
N THR A 92 -34.05 -2.90 2.03
CA THR A 92 -34.94 -2.06 1.20
C THR A 92 -35.45 -0.82 1.93
N SER A 93 -35.21 -0.69 3.23
CA SER A 93 -35.69 0.45 4.00
C SER A 93 -34.87 1.72 3.75
N VAL A 94 -35.53 2.87 3.76
CA VAL A 94 -34.89 4.21 3.74
C VAL A 94 -33.92 4.40 4.91
N ARG A 95 -34.16 3.68 6.02
CA ARG A 95 -33.24 3.66 7.16
C ARG A 95 -31.92 2.95 6.84
N GLY A 96 -31.95 1.89 6.02
CA GLY A 96 -30.76 1.19 5.56
C GLY A 96 -29.86 2.04 4.66
N SER A 97 -30.43 2.94 3.84
CA SER A 97 -29.64 3.81 2.95
C SER A 97 -28.95 4.97 3.67
N THR A 98 -29.44 5.36 4.85
CA THR A 98 -28.90 6.49 5.63
C THR A 98 -28.04 6.07 6.82
N THR A 99 -28.11 4.80 7.24
CA THR A 99 -27.40 4.29 8.42
C THR A 99 -26.11 3.59 8.02
N THR A 100 -24.97 3.95 8.63
CA THR A 100 -23.73 3.16 8.48
C THR A 100 -23.79 1.95 9.42
N PRO A 101 -23.56 0.71 8.94
CA PRO A 101 -23.57 -0.45 9.81
C PRO A 101 -22.50 -0.36 10.89
N GLY A 102 -22.86 -0.75 12.11
CA GLY A 102 -21.94 -0.80 13.23
C GLY A 102 -20.84 -1.86 13.07
N ILE A 103 -19.94 -1.90 14.04
CA ILE A 103 -18.87 -2.90 14.12
C ILE A 103 -19.14 -3.80 15.32
N LYS A 104 -19.12 -5.11 15.11
CA LYS A 104 -19.16 -6.13 16.16
C LYS A 104 -17.74 -6.63 16.40
N PHE A 105 -17.30 -6.54 17.65
CA PHE A 105 -16.02 -7.11 18.06
C PHE A 105 -16.18 -8.61 18.26
N LEU A 106 -15.29 -9.39 17.66
CA LEU A 106 -15.18 -10.83 17.88
C LEU A 106 -14.40 -11.09 19.18
N ALA A 107 -13.44 -10.22 19.49
CA ALA A 107 -12.66 -10.25 20.73
C ALA A 107 -13.14 -9.21 21.76
N PRO A 108 -12.71 -9.33 23.05
CA PRO A 108 -12.98 -8.27 24.00
C PRO A 108 -12.45 -6.93 23.50
N ARG A 109 -13.29 -5.90 23.59
CA ARG A 109 -13.01 -4.55 23.04
C ARG A 109 -11.67 -3.98 23.52
N LYS A 110 -11.22 -4.34 24.73
CA LYS A 110 -9.93 -3.93 25.30
C LYS A 110 -8.75 -4.40 24.42
N TRP A 111 -8.77 -5.63 23.92
CA TRP A 111 -7.73 -6.19 23.06
C TRP A 111 -7.72 -5.54 21.68
N CYS A 112 -8.89 -5.40 21.05
CA CYS A 112 -9.02 -4.74 19.74
C CYS A 112 -8.47 -3.32 19.79
N LYS A 113 -8.88 -2.53 20.80
CA LYS A 113 -8.37 -1.17 21.02
C LYS A 113 -6.86 -1.12 21.23
N ARG A 114 -6.29 -2.12 21.92
CA ARG A 114 -4.84 -2.20 22.15
C ARG A 114 -4.10 -2.42 20.84
N LEU A 115 -4.54 -3.37 20.02
CA LEU A 115 -3.96 -3.61 18.70
C LEU A 115 -4.10 -2.41 17.76
N ASP A 116 -5.27 -1.76 17.74
CA ASP A 116 -5.48 -0.54 16.97
C ASP A 116 -4.55 0.59 17.42
N SER A 117 -4.34 0.73 18.73
CA SER A 117 -3.42 1.71 19.29
C SER A 117 -1.97 1.45 18.86
N ILE A 118 -1.52 0.20 18.86
CA ILE A 118 -0.18 -0.18 18.38
C ILE A 118 -0.08 0.04 16.87
N ALA A 119 -1.09 -0.34 16.09
CA ALA A 119 -1.13 -0.10 14.65
C ALA A 119 -1.11 1.40 14.30
N GLN A 120 -1.75 2.25 15.11
CA GLN A 120 -1.63 3.70 14.98
C GLN A 120 -0.25 4.21 15.34
N ARG A 121 0.44 3.60 16.32
CA ARG A 121 1.83 3.93 16.66
C ARG A 121 2.78 3.58 15.50
N LEU A 122 2.60 2.42 14.87
CA LEU A 122 3.32 2.03 13.66
C LEU A 122 3.16 3.07 12.54
N ARG A 123 1.92 3.47 12.23
CA ARG A 123 1.68 4.53 11.22
C ARG A 123 2.31 5.87 11.60
N ARG A 124 2.18 6.27 12.87
CA ARG A 124 2.77 7.51 13.39
C ARG A 124 4.30 7.50 13.36
N SER A 125 4.94 6.34 13.49
CA SER A 125 6.40 6.25 13.35
C SER A 125 6.84 6.68 11.94
N LEU A 126 6.11 6.27 10.89
CA LEU A 126 6.39 6.74 9.53
C LEU A 126 6.16 8.24 9.42
N ASP A 127 5.04 8.77 9.93
CA ASP A 127 4.75 10.22 9.88
C ASP A 127 5.78 11.07 10.65
N LYS A 128 6.50 10.48 11.62
CA LYS A 128 7.53 11.16 12.40
C LYS A 128 8.86 11.31 11.64
N TYR A 129 9.24 10.30 10.86
CA TYR A 129 10.55 10.25 10.19
C TYR A 129 10.48 10.54 8.69
N ALA A 130 9.31 10.39 8.08
CA ALA A 130 9.09 10.60 6.65
C ALA A 130 8.35 11.91 6.39
N HIS A 131 8.45 12.39 5.15
CA HIS A 131 7.81 13.61 4.67
C HIS A 131 6.67 13.28 3.71
N ASP A 132 5.61 14.10 3.77
CA ASP A 132 4.55 14.10 2.77
C ASP A 132 5.03 14.88 1.54
N VAL A 133 5.26 14.19 0.43
CA VAL A 133 5.57 14.82 -0.85
C VAL A 133 4.28 14.86 -1.67
N SER A 134 3.84 16.06 -2.03
CA SER A 134 2.63 16.26 -2.83
C SER A 134 2.70 15.43 -4.12
N GLY A 135 1.60 14.75 -4.46
CA GLY A 135 1.52 13.86 -5.63
C GLY A 135 1.96 12.41 -5.40
N PHE A 136 2.55 12.07 -4.23
CA PHE A 136 3.04 10.71 -3.94
C PHE A 136 2.18 9.91 -2.95
N ARG A 137 1.02 10.42 -2.52
CA ARG A 137 0.11 9.64 -1.67
C ARG A 137 -0.32 8.34 -2.37
N PRO A 138 -0.36 7.19 -1.65
CA PRO A 138 -0.25 7.01 -0.20
C PRO A 138 1.18 6.84 0.34
N TYR A 139 2.21 6.95 -0.50
CA TYR A 139 3.60 6.79 -0.11
C TYR A 139 4.14 8.04 0.60
N ARG A 140 5.13 7.84 1.48
CA ARG A 140 5.86 8.89 2.19
C ARG A 140 7.33 8.82 1.85
N TYR A 141 7.99 9.97 1.76
CA TYR A 141 9.40 10.04 1.45
C TYR A 141 10.25 9.97 2.73
N LEU A 142 11.04 8.92 2.88
CA LEU A 142 11.93 8.71 4.01
C LEU A 142 13.39 8.91 3.57
N TRP A 143 14.09 9.82 4.24
CA TRP A 143 15.52 10.04 4.03
C TRP A 143 16.34 8.86 4.53
N TYR A 144 17.41 8.48 3.82
CA TYR A 144 18.32 7.42 4.28
C TYR A 144 18.92 7.72 5.66
N LYS A 145 19.19 8.99 5.97
CA LYS A 145 19.71 9.42 7.26
C LYS A 145 18.77 9.11 8.43
N SER A 146 17.47 9.04 8.19
CA SER A 146 16.45 8.77 9.21
C SER A 146 15.96 7.31 9.16
N TYR A 147 16.50 6.50 8.25
CA TYR A 147 16.06 5.12 8.03
C TYR A 147 16.33 4.24 9.26
N ASP A 148 17.52 4.34 9.85
CA ASP A 148 17.91 3.50 10.99
C ASP A 148 17.05 3.80 12.23
N ASP A 149 16.81 5.08 12.52
CA ASP A 149 15.94 5.50 13.62
C ASP A 149 14.49 5.05 13.40
N PHE A 150 13.97 5.25 12.18
CA PHE A 150 12.66 4.75 11.79
C PHE A 150 12.58 3.23 11.97
N ARG A 151 13.59 2.50 11.50
CA ARG A 151 13.62 1.04 11.54
C ARG A 151 13.64 0.53 12.98
N ALA A 152 14.44 1.12 13.85
CA ALA A 152 14.51 0.75 15.25
C ALA A 152 13.17 0.98 15.98
N GLU A 153 12.51 2.12 15.76
CA GLU A 153 11.19 2.39 16.35
C GLU A 153 10.10 1.49 15.77
N TRP A 154 10.15 1.27 14.45
CA TRP A 154 9.24 0.37 13.73
C TRP A 154 9.34 -1.06 14.26
N ASP A 155 10.54 -1.63 14.33
CA ASP A 155 10.76 -3.01 14.76
C ASP A 155 10.29 -3.24 16.19
N LYS A 156 10.53 -2.27 17.09
CA LYS A 156 10.00 -2.32 18.46
C LYS A 156 8.47 -2.34 18.48
N ALA A 157 7.83 -1.42 17.77
CA ALA A 157 6.37 -1.35 17.73
C ALA A 157 5.74 -2.55 17.01
N PHE A 158 6.45 -3.13 16.02
CA PHE A 158 6.01 -4.29 15.28
C PHE A 158 6.13 -5.57 16.10
N ALA A 159 7.20 -5.72 16.88
CA ALA A 159 7.35 -6.79 17.86
C ALA A 159 6.20 -6.76 18.88
N ASP A 160 5.92 -5.58 19.46
CA ASP A 160 4.78 -5.38 20.38
C ASP A 160 3.45 -5.80 19.71
N PHE A 161 3.26 -5.43 18.43
CA PHE A 161 2.06 -5.78 17.67
C PHE A 161 1.91 -7.29 17.49
N MET A 162 2.98 -7.97 17.09
CA MET A 162 2.98 -9.41 16.84
C MET A 162 2.76 -10.21 18.14
N GLU A 163 3.38 -9.79 19.24
CA GLU A 163 3.17 -10.39 20.56
C GLU A 163 1.70 -10.31 20.98
N HIS A 164 1.11 -9.11 20.94
CA HIS A 164 -0.30 -8.92 21.33
C HIS A 164 -1.27 -9.64 20.38
N ARG A 165 -0.93 -9.72 19.10
CA ARG A 165 -1.71 -10.50 18.12
C ARG A 165 -1.67 -11.99 18.46
N GLN A 166 -0.49 -12.51 18.78
CA GLN A 166 -0.32 -13.93 19.13
C GLN A 166 -1.08 -14.26 20.41
N ILE A 167 -0.97 -13.44 21.46
CA ILE A 167 -1.75 -13.59 22.69
C ILE A 167 -3.26 -13.59 22.41
N ALA A 168 -3.73 -12.71 21.51
CA ALA A 168 -5.13 -12.68 21.13
C ALA A 168 -5.57 -13.94 20.37
N LEU A 169 -4.71 -14.53 19.53
CA LEU A 169 -5.01 -15.77 18.81
C LEU A 169 -4.96 -17.01 19.73
N ASP A 170 -4.09 -17.02 20.73
CA ASP A 170 -3.94 -18.15 21.65
C ASP A 170 -5.07 -18.24 22.68
N ASN A 171 -5.60 -17.09 23.12
CA ASN A 171 -6.74 -17.05 24.03
C ASN A 171 -8.07 -17.46 23.37
N TYR A 172 -8.14 -17.45 22.04
CA TYR A 172 -9.38 -17.67 21.28
C TYR A 172 -9.12 -18.58 20.06
N PRO A 173 -8.80 -19.87 20.30
CA PRO A 173 -8.45 -20.83 19.26
C PRO A 173 -9.58 -21.09 18.26
N GLU A 174 -10.84 -20.91 18.66
CA GLU A 174 -12.00 -20.97 17.76
C GLU A 174 -11.92 -19.95 16.61
N TRP A 175 -11.15 -18.88 16.77
CA TRP A 175 -10.89 -17.95 15.68
C TRP A 175 -9.81 -18.47 14.74
N LYS A 176 -8.80 -19.24 15.20
CA LYS A 176 -7.76 -19.84 14.34
C LYS A 176 -8.37 -20.68 13.21
N ALA A 177 -9.49 -21.37 13.45
CA ALA A 177 -10.19 -22.18 12.45
C ALA A 177 -10.90 -21.36 11.36
N ALA A 178 -11.21 -20.09 11.61
CA ALA A 178 -11.75 -19.18 10.60
C ALA A 178 -10.66 -18.52 9.73
N PHE A 179 -9.38 -18.86 9.96
CA PHE A 179 -8.21 -18.17 9.42
C PHE A 179 -7.25 -19.05 8.61
N VAL A 180 -7.49 -20.36 8.50
CA VAL A 180 -6.83 -21.27 7.53
C VAL A 180 -7.75 -21.45 6.33
#